data_AF-A0A241VNC9-F1
#
_entry.id   AF-A0A241VNC9-F1
#
_cell.length_a   1.000
_cell.length_b   1.000
_cell.length_c   1.000
_cell.angle_alpha   90.00
_cell.angle_beta   90.00
_cell.angle_gamma   90.00
#
_symmetry.space_group_name_H-M   'P 1'
#
loop_
_entity.id
_entity.type
_entity.pdbx_description
1 polymer ?
#
loop_
_entity_poly.entity_id
_entity_poly.type
_entity_poly.pdbx_seq_one_letter_code
_entity_poly.pdbx_strand_id
1 'polypeptide(L)'
;MTEMTSTELNPFPENQNIQATTEISNHPLSPKGRFGRLSYLAWMFIIGMIYTCVLGIAVVLGLLAVYMSPERSFSALFSSAMGISAVVLAVFSVIATIVASICITIRRLHDLDKSGWLCLIFFIPLIGAIFGLYIMAAKGTDGENKFGLKRPTEQTEKVIGSLNLVLIVLYLLVMIPAMISYQQIISQMSQMPTEEQMMMSEGEPEMTDEQLAAYLEQIGSEEDSELAEDAELAVVESSAEEDDAAIAAAEASIEN
;
A
#
# COMPACT_ATOMS: atom_id res chain seq x y z
N MET A 1 -37.11 -29.42 56.75
CA MET A 1 -36.29 -28.27 57.20
C MET A 1 -34.88 -28.55 56.72
N THR A 2 -34.28 -27.80 55.79
CA THR A 2 -34.62 -26.50 55.22
C THR A 2 -34.03 -26.51 53.81
N GLU A 3 -34.83 -26.26 52.77
CA GLU A 3 -34.28 -26.08 51.42
C GLU A 3 -33.49 -24.77 51.42
N MET A 4 -32.16 -24.85 51.27
CA MET A 4 -31.32 -23.67 51.07
C MET A 4 -31.66 -23.09 49.69
N THR A 5 -32.11 -21.84 49.66
CA THR A 5 -32.40 -21.14 48.42
C THR A 5 -31.09 -20.84 47.69
N SER A 6 -31.13 -20.82 46.35
CA SER A 6 -29.96 -20.66 45.46
C SER A 6 -29.11 -19.40 45.73
N THR A 7 -29.62 -18.47 46.54
CA THR A 7 -28.93 -17.27 46.99
C THR A 7 -27.83 -17.55 48.02
N GLU A 8 -27.95 -18.61 48.85
CA GLU A 8 -26.96 -18.92 49.89
C GLU A 8 -25.71 -19.65 49.37
N LEU A 9 -25.75 -20.17 48.14
CA LEU A 9 -24.64 -20.91 47.54
C LEU A 9 -23.66 -20.04 46.73
N ASN A 10 -23.84 -18.71 46.71
CA ASN A 10 -22.97 -17.82 45.95
C ASN A 10 -21.87 -17.20 46.84
N PRO A 11 -20.60 -17.66 46.75
CA PRO A 11 -19.50 -17.11 47.55
C PRO A 11 -19.00 -15.74 47.06
N PHE A 12 -19.57 -15.20 45.97
CA PHE A 12 -19.23 -13.90 45.45
C PHE A 12 -20.33 -12.89 45.79
N PRO A 13 -20.06 -11.83 46.57
CA PRO A 13 -21.06 -10.82 46.87
C PRO A 13 -21.48 -10.14 45.57
N GLU A 14 -22.77 -10.18 45.27
CA GLU A 14 -23.35 -9.43 44.16
C GLU A 14 -23.12 -7.94 44.44
N ASN A 15 -22.29 -7.33 43.60
CA ASN A 15 -21.95 -5.92 43.63
C ASN A 15 -23.24 -5.08 43.49
N GLN A 16 -23.75 -4.57 44.61
CA GLN A 16 -24.94 -3.70 44.66
C GLN A 16 -24.68 -2.25 44.16
N ASN A 17 -23.48 -1.94 43.65
CA ASN A 17 -23.17 -0.67 42.98
C ASN A 17 -23.43 -0.69 41.47
N ILE A 18 -24.08 -1.73 40.93
CA ILE A 18 -24.69 -1.67 39.60
C ILE A 18 -26.03 -0.90 39.73
N GLN A 19 -25.97 0.35 40.21
CA GLN A 19 -27.13 1.22 40.23
C GLN A 19 -27.37 1.72 38.81
N ALA A 20 -28.39 1.14 38.16
CA ALA A 20 -29.24 1.72 37.14
C ALA A 20 -28.64 2.92 36.37
N THR A 21 -27.65 2.66 35.52
CA THR A 21 -27.38 3.60 34.42
C THR A 21 -28.60 3.51 33.53
N THR A 22 -29.40 4.58 33.48
CA THR A 22 -30.36 4.79 32.41
C THR A 22 -29.70 4.37 31.10
N GLU A 23 -30.26 3.35 30.43
CA GLU A 23 -29.82 2.92 29.11
C GLU A 23 -30.07 4.07 28.12
N ILE A 24 -29.21 5.09 28.15
CA ILE A 24 -29.03 5.94 27.00
C ILE A 24 -28.48 4.98 25.95
N SER A 25 -29.22 4.75 24.87
CA SER A 25 -28.75 3.96 23.74
C SER A 25 -27.42 4.54 23.25
N ASN A 26 -26.31 4.01 23.76
CA ASN A 26 -24.98 4.58 23.61
C ASN A 26 -24.35 4.08 22.31
N HIS A 27 -25.04 4.28 21.20
CA HIS A 27 -24.53 3.90 19.90
C HIS A 27 -23.23 4.68 19.61
N PRO A 28 -22.12 4.01 19.24
CA PRO A 28 -20.82 4.66 19.04
C PRO A 28 -20.83 5.80 18.02
N LEU A 29 -21.68 5.69 16.99
CA LEU A 29 -21.81 6.69 15.91
C LEU A 29 -22.79 7.82 16.24
N SER A 30 -23.41 7.82 17.42
CA SER A 30 -24.20 8.97 17.87
C SER A 30 -23.26 10.09 18.35
N PRO A 31 -23.48 11.36 17.98
CA PRO A 31 -22.66 12.49 18.46
C PRO A 31 -22.88 12.83 19.95
N LYS A 32 -23.86 12.18 20.60
CA LYS A 32 -24.19 12.43 22.02
C LYS A 32 -23.25 11.66 22.96
N GLY A 33 -22.94 12.29 24.09
CA GLY A 33 -22.10 11.73 25.14
C GLY A 33 -20.61 11.96 24.91
N ARG A 34 -19.79 11.19 25.64
CA ARG A 34 -18.34 11.40 25.78
C ARG A 34 -17.55 10.16 25.38
N PHE A 35 -16.37 10.38 24.81
CA PHE A 35 -15.37 9.33 24.57
C PHE A 35 -14.01 9.66 25.19
N GLY A 36 -13.47 8.69 25.93
CA GLY A 36 -12.09 8.75 26.39
C GLY A 36 -11.09 8.57 25.24
N ARG A 37 -9.80 8.82 25.54
CA ARG A 37 -8.71 8.77 24.54
C ARG A 37 -8.59 7.42 23.83
N LEU A 38 -8.61 6.33 24.59
CA LEU A 38 -8.45 4.98 24.06
C LEU A 38 -9.66 4.53 23.24
N SER A 39 -10.88 4.83 23.71
CA SER A 39 -12.10 4.57 22.92
C SER A 39 -12.10 5.37 21.62
N TYR A 40 -11.69 6.64 21.66
CA TYR A 40 -11.53 7.46 20.46
C TYR A 40 -10.56 6.80 19.47
N LEU A 41 -9.36 6.41 19.93
CA LEU A 41 -8.38 5.74 19.09
C LEU A 41 -8.87 4.40 18.53
N ALA A 42 -9.58 3.61 19.33
CA ALA A 42 -10.12 2.33 18.90
C ALA A 42 -11.18 2.50 17.81
N TRP A 43 -12.14 3.40 18.00
CA TRP A 43 -13.21 3.62 17.03
C TRP A 43 -12.70 4.27 15.73
N MET A 44 -11.72 5.17 15.81
CA MET A 44 -11.05 5.70 14.61
C MET A 44 -10.32 4.60 13.85
N PHE A 45 -9.69 3.63 14.55
CA PHE A 45 -9.07 2.47 13.93
C PHE A 45 -10.10 1.56 13.24
N ILE A 46 -11.19 1.20 13.93
CA ILE A 46 -12.22 0.31 13.40
C ILE A 46 -12.84 0.91 12.12
N ILE A 47 -13.23 2.19 12.16
CA ILE A 47 -13.76 2.88 10.98
C ILE A 47 -12.71 3.00 9.88
N GLY A 48 -11.45 3.28 10.24
CA GLY A 48 -10.34 3.31 9.29
C GLY A 48 -10.15 1.97 8.57
N MET A 49 -10.20 0.85 9.31
CA MET A 49 -10.09 -0.50 8.74
C MET A 49 -11.25 -0.83 7.82
N ILE A 50 -12.49 -0.56 8.25
CA ILE A 50 -13.69 -0.75 7.41
C ILE A 50 -13.56 0.08 6.12
N TYR A 51 -13.15 1.35 6.24
CA TYR A 51 -12.91 2.22 5.10
C TYR A 51 -11.85 1.63 4.16
N THR A 52 -10.69 1.21 4.67
CA THR A 52 -9.63 0.64 3.82
C THR A 52 -10.05 -0.65 3.11
N CYS A 53 -10.84 -1.50 3.77
CA CYS A 53 -11.37 -2.71 3.14
C CYS A 53 -12.36 -2.38 2.01
N VAL A 54 -13.32 -1.49 2.27
CA VAL A 54 -14.32 -1.09 1.25
C VAL A 54 -13.66 -0.35 0.09
N LEU A 55 -12.73 0.56 0.39
CA LEU A 55 -11.97 1.27 -0.64
C LEU A 55 -11.08 0.30 -1.43
N GLY A 56 -10.44 -0.68 -0.78
CA GLY A 56 -9.67 -1.72 -1.45
C GLY A 56 -10.52 -2.52 -2.45
N ILE A 57 -11.74 -2.90 -2.06
CA ILE A 57 -12.70 -3.55 -2.97
C ILE A 57 -13.04 -2.62 -4.15
N ALA A 58 -13.36 -1.35 -3.88
CA ALA A 58 -13.64 -0.38 -4.93
C ALA A 58 -12.47 -0.20 -5.90
N VAL A 59 -11.24 -0.11 -5.39
CA VAL A 59 -10.01 -0.01 -6.19
C VAL A 59 -9.83 -1.25 -7.06
N VAL A 60 -9.98 -2.45 -6.50
CA VAL A 60 -9.88 -3.71 -7.27
C VAL A 60 -10.92 -3.75 -8.38
N LEU A 61 -12.18 -3.40 -8.10
CA LEU A 61 -13.22 -3.33 -9.12
C LEU A 61 -12.89 -2.31 -10.21
N GLY A 62 -12.37 -1.14 -9.84
CA GLY A 62 -11.94 -0.11 -10.79
C GLY A 62 -10.78 -0.56 -11.67
N LEU A 63 -9.77 -1.22 -11.09
CA LEU A 63 -8.64 -1.78 -11.83
C LEU A 63 -9.09 -2.88 -12.78
N LEU A 64 -10.00 -3.76 -12.36
CA LEU A 64 -10.60 -4.77 -13.23
C LEU A 64 -11.39 -4.11 -14.37
N ALA A 65 -12.07 -3.00 -14.12
CA ALA A 65 -12.84 -2.29 -15.15
C ALA A 65 -11.92 -1.73 -16.24
N VAL A 66 -10.80 -1.14 -15.83
CA VAL A 66 -9.76 -0.67 -16.75
C VAL A 66 -9.16 -1.85 -17.50
N TYR A 67 -8.76 -2.91 -16.80
CA TYR A 67 -8.11 -4.07 -17.42
C TYR A 67 -8.99 -4.78 -18.47
N MET A 68 -10.29 -4.89 -18.21
CA MET A 68 -11.27 -5.50 -19.10
C MET A 68 -11.73 -4.58 -20.24
N SER A 69 -11.45 -3.28 -20.16
CA SER A 69 -11.82 -2.34 -21.22
C SER A 69 -10.94 -2.54 -22.47
N PRO A 70 -11.51 -2.48 -23.70
CA PRO A 70 -10.74 -2.71 -24.93
C PRO A 70 -9.51 -1.81 -25.06
N GLU A 71 -9.64 -0.56 -24.62
CA GLU A 71 -8.59 0.46 -24.71
C GLU A 71 -7.67 0.51 -23.47
N ARG A 72 -7.95 -0.30 -22.44
CA ARG A 72 -7.30 -0.25 -21.12
C ARG A 72 -7.14 1.16 -20.56
N SER A 73 -8.19 1.96 -20.71
CA SER A 73 -8.20 3.38 -20.36
C SER A 73 -8.96 3.63 -19.07
N PHE A 74 -8.54 4.65 -18.32
CA PHE A 74 -9.24 5.12 -17.12
C PHE A 74 -10.67 5.59 -17.40
N SER A 75 -11.01 5.90 -18.65
CA SER A 75 -12.39 6.21 -19.06
C SER A 75 -13.37 5.10 -18.68
N ALA A 76 -12.91 3.85 -18.61
CA ALA A 76 -13.69 2.69 -18.18
C ALA A 76 -14.30 2.83 -16.77
N LEU A 77 -13.69 3.65 -15.91
CA LEU A 77 -14.23 3.97 -14.58
C LEU A 77 -15.58 4.70 -14.64
N PHE A 78 -15.85 5.41 -15.75
CA PHE A 78 -17.05 6.22 -15.92
C PHE A 78 -17.98 5.71 -17.02
N SER A 79 -17.50 4.84 -17.91
CA SER A 79 -18.30 4.31 -19.03
C SER A 79 -18.80 2.88 -18.82
N SER A 80 -18.13 2.08 -17.98
CA SER A 80 -18.53 0.69 -17.73
C SER A 80 -19.34 0.56 -16.44
N ALA A 81 -20.29 -0.38 -16.40
CA ALA A 81 -21.09 -0.64 -15.19
C ALA A 81 -20.22 -1.00 -13.97
N MET A 82 -19.14 -1.75 -14.18
CA MET A 82 -18.20 -2.14 -13.13
C MET A 82 -17.33 -0.97 -12.66
N GLY A 83 -16.91 -0.09 -13.58
CA GLY A 83 -16.20 1.14 -13.24
C GLY A 83 -17.08 2.09 -12.43
N ILE A 84 -18.32 2.29 -12.88
CA ILE A 84 -19.26 3.18 -12.18
C ILE A 84 -19.56 2.64 -10.78
N SER A 85 -19.76 1.33 -10.61
CA SER A 85 -19.99 0.75 -9.28
C SER A 85 -18.78 0.92 -8.36
N ALA A 86 -17.56 0.78 -8.88
CA ALA A 86 -16.33 1.09 -8.15
C ALA A 86 -16.28 2.54 -7.67
N VAL A 87 -16.55 3.51 -8.57
CA VAL A 87 -16.55 4.94 -8.22
C VAL A 87 -17.63 5.27 -7.18
N VAL A 88 -18.85 4.77 -7.37
CA VAL A 88 -19.96 4.99 -6.42
C VAL A 88 -19.62 4.42 -5.05
N LEU A 89 -19.07 3.20 -5.00
CA LEU A 89 -18.66 2.57 -3.74
C LEU A 89 -17.56 3.38 -3.04
N ALA A 90 -16.55 3.84 -3.80
CA ALA A 90 -15.48 4.68 -3.27
C ALA A 90 -16.04 5.98 -2.68
N VAL A 91 -16.84 6.74 -3.44
CA VAL A 91 -17.42 8.01 -2.98
C VAL A 91 -18.30 7.80 -1.74
N PHE A 92 -19.17 6.78 -1.76
CA PHE A 92 -20.03 6.48 -0.62
C PHE A 92 -19.21 6.12 0.63
N SER A 93 -18.16 5.31 0.48
CA SER A 93 -17.29 4.91 1.58
C SER A 93 -16.57 6.11 2.22
N VAL A 94 -16.12 7.08 1.40
CA VAL A 94 -15.49 8.32 1.88
C VAL A 94 -16.49 9.14 2.69
N ILE A 95 -17.68 9.38 2.15
CA ILE A 95 -18.71 10.19 2.83
C ILE A 95 -19.12 9.54 4.16
N ALA A 96 -19.42 8.23 4.16
CA ALA A 96 -19.80 7.51 5.37
C ALA A 96 -18.72 7.58 6.46
N THR A 97 -17.45 7.43 6.05
CA THR A 97 -16.29 7.50 6.94
C THR A 97 -16.10 8.90 7.52
N ILE A 98 -16.26 9.95 6.72
CA ILE A 98 -16.18 11.34 7.18
C ILE A 98 -17.26 11.62 8.24
N VAL A 99 -18.51 11.27 7.96
CA VAL A 99 -19.63 11.48 8.89
C VAL A 99 -19.36 10.76 10.22
N ALA A 100 -18.97 9.49 10.14
CA ALA A 100 -18.69 8.69 11.32
C ALA A 100 -17.50 9.23 12.14
N SER A 101 -16.43 9.67 11.46
CA SER A 101 -15.25 10.28 12.09
C SER A 101 -15.59 11.61 12.78
N ILE A 102 -16.47 12.41 12.18
CA ILE A 102 -16.97 13.65 12.80
C ILE A 102 -17.75 13.33 14.08
N CYS A 103 -18.68 12.36 14.05
CA CYS A 103 -19.43 11.96 15.23
C CYS A 103 -18.53 11.52 16.39
N ILE A 104 -17.51 10.69 16.10
CA ILE A 104 -16.54 10.22 17.10
C ILE A 104 -15.70 11.38 17.66
N THR A 105 -15.27 12.29 16.78
CA THR A 105 -14.47 13.46 17.17
C THR A 105 -15.27 14.43 18.04
N ILE A 106 -16.56 14.65 17.72
CA ILE A 106 -17.46 15.46 18.55
C ILE A 106 -17.53 14.91 19.98
N ARG A 107 -17.72 13.59 20.14
CA ARG A 107 -17.75 12.97 21.49
C ARG A 107 -16.43 13.11 22.24
N ARG A 108 -15.32 13.11 21.51
CA ARG A 108 -14.00 13.32 22.10
C ARG A 108 -13.80 14.78 22.53
N LEU A 109 -14.29 15.73 21.74
CA LEU A 109 -14.34 17.15 22.10
C LEU A 109 -15.24 17.39 23.33
N HIS A 110 -16.37 16.70 23.41
CA HIS A 110 -17.24 16.72 24.58
C HIS A 110 -16.55 16.19 25.84
N ASP A 111 -15.68 15.18 25.71
CA ASP A 111 -14.87 14.70 26.84
C ASP A 111 -13.83 15.75 27.31
N LEU A 112 -13.43 16.69 26.45
CA LEU A 112 -12.57 17.84 26.77
C LEU A 112 -13.36 19.08 27.22
N ASP A 113 -14.67 18.93 27.41
CA ASP A 113 -15.63 20.02 27.68
C ASP A 113 -15.58 21.15 26.62
N LYS A 114 -15.33 20.79 25.37
CA LYS A 114 -15.29 21.71 24.22
C LYS A 114 -16.50 21.52 23.31
N SER A 115 -16.79 22.52 22.46
CA SER A 115 -17.87 22.41 21.47
C SER A 115 -17.48 21.45 20.34
N GLY A 116 -18.46 20.69 19.85
CA GLY A 116 -18.27 19.79 18.70
C GLY A 116 -17.84 20.51 17.41
N TRP A 117 -18.20 21.79 17.27
CA TRP A 117 -17.83 22.65 16.13
C TRP A 117 -16.32 22.77 15.89
N LEU A 118 -15.49 22.52 16.91
CA LEU A 118 -14.04 22.50 16.73
C LEU A 118 -13.57 21.37 15.79
N CYS A 119 -14.42 20.40 15.45
CA CYS A 119 -14.11 19.41 14.42
C CYS A 119 -13.82 20.04 13.05
N LEU A 120 -14.34 21.25 12.77
CA LEU A 120 -14.08 21.95 11.51
C LEU A 120 -12.59 22.32 11.33
N ILE A 121 -11.81 22.37 12.42
CA ILE A 121 -10.36 22.65 12.36
C ILE A 121 -9.62 21.57 11.55
N PHE A 122 -10.14 20.34 11.50
CA PHE A 122 -9.54 19.26 10.71
C PHE A 122 -9.55 19.52 9.19
N PHE A 123 -10.35 20.47 8.69
CA PHE A 123 -10.32 20.88 7.28
C PHE A 123 -9.14 21.79 6.92
N ILE A 124 -8.38 22.26 7.90
CA ILE A 124 -7.15 23.03 7.68
C ILE A 124 -5.96 22.08 7.86
N PRO A 125 -5.20 21.68 6.83
CA PRO A 125 -4.27 20.55 6.91
C PRO A 125 -3.23 20.64 8.04
N LEU A 126 -2.50 21.75 8.13
CA LEU A 126 -1.42 21.90 9.11
C LEU A 126 -1.96 22.10 10.53
N ILE A 127 -2.96 22.96 10.70
CA ILE A 127 -3.57 23.25 12.01
C ILE A 127 -4.35 22.03 12.51
N GLY A 128 -5.06 21.36 11.61
CA GLY A 128 -5.81 20.12 11.87
C GLY A 128 -4.92 18.97 12.32
N ALA A 129 -3.72 18.82 11.73
CA ALA A 129 -2.77 17.80 12.17
C ALA A 129 -2.31 18.04 13.63
N ILE A 130 -1.92 19.26 13.97
CA ILE A 130 -1.51 19.64 15.33
C ILE A 130 -2.69 19.46 16.30
N PHE A 131 -3.88 19.88 15.89
CA PHE A 131 -5.10 19.74 16.70
C PHE A 131 -5.48 18.27 16.93
N GLY A 132 -5.27 17.41 15.94
CA GLY A 132 -5.46 15.96 16.06
C GLY A 132 -4.56 15.35 17.13
N LEU A 133 -3.26 15.72 17.14
CA LEU A 133 -2.32 15.29 18.19
C LEU A 133 -2.78 15.75 19.59
N TYR A 134 -3.25 17.00 19.70
CA TYR A 134 -3.81 17.52 20.94
C TYR A 134 -5.02 16.70 21.40
N ILE A 135 -6.01 16.45 20.54
CA ILE A 135 -7.20 15.68 20.87
C ILE A 135 -6.85 14.25 21.31
N MET A 136 -5.87 13.65 20.67
CA MET A 136 -5.39 12.30 20.98
C MET A 136 -4.72 12.24 22.36
N ALA A 137 -3.92 13.25 22.72
CA ALA A 137 -3.12 13.26 23.95
C ALA A 137 -3.83 13.89 25.17
N ALA A 138 -4.70 14.88 24.98
CA ALA A 138 -5.24 15.72 26.06
C ALA A 138 -6.09 14.93 27.08
N LYS A 139 -6.00 15.25 28.38
CA LYS A 139 -6.87 14.64 29.40
C LYS A 139 -8.30 15.15 29.27
N GLY A 140 -9.26 14.23 29.27
CA GLY A 140 -10.67 14.57 29.45
C GLY A 140 -10.94 15.13 30.84
N THR A 141 -12.13 15.71 31.02
CA THR A 141 -12.55 16.26 32.31
C THR A 141 -12.85 15.15 33.32
N ASP A 142 -12.40 15.34 34.56
CA ASP A 142 -12.75 14.46 35.67
C ASP A 142 -14.20 14.73 36.11
N GLY A 143 -14.93 13.69 36.51
CA GLY A 143 -16.33 13.80 36.92
C GLY A 143 -17.33 14.09 35.79
N GLU A 144 -18.49 14.61 36.17
CA GLU A 144 -19.56 15.01 35.26
C GLU A 144 -19.23 16.35 34.56
N ASN A 145 -19.58 16.47 33.28
CA ASN A 145 -19.50 17.73 32.54
C ASN A 145 -20.83 18.02 31.82
N LYS A 146 -20.92 19.11 31.06
CA LYS A 146 -22.16 19.52 30.35
C LYS A 146 -22.67 18.53 29.30
N PHE A 147 -21.87 17.52 28.97
CA PHE A 147 -22.21 16.43 28.05
C PHE A 147 -22.45 15.09 28.76
N GLY A 148 -22.53 15.11 30.10
CA GLY A 148 -22.88 13.98 30.96
C GLY A 148 -21.68 13.28 31.60
N LEU A 149 -21.96 12.10 32.17
CA LEU A 149 -20.98 11.26 32.82
C LEU A 149 -20.00 10.64 31.82
N LYS A 150 -18.77 10.43 32.27
CA LYS A 150 -17.74 9.77 31.47
C LYS A 150 -18.14 8.30 31.27
N ARG A 151 -18.25 7.88 30.00
CA ARG A 151 -18.44 6.47 29.66
C ARG A 151 -17.21 5.65 30.09
N PRO A 152 -17.38 4.53 30.80
CA PRO A 152 -16.27 3.61 31.06
C PRO A 152 -15.77 3.04 29.73
N THR A 153 -14.45 3.08 29.51
CA THR A 153 -13.83 2.50 28.32
C THR A 153 -13.76 0.98 28.48
N GLU A 154 -14.37 0.24 27.56
CA GLU A 154 -14.38 -1.23 27.56
C GLU A 154 -12.96 -1.80 27.40
N GLN A 155 -12.73 -3.03 27.88
CA GLN A 155 -11.40 -3.66 27.78
C GLN A 155 -10.94 -3.84 26.33
N THR A 156 -11.86 -4.22 25.43
CA THR A 156 -11.58 -4.37 24.00
C THR A 156 -11.17 -3.04 23.36
N GLU A 157 -11.88 -1.95 23.68
CA GLU A 157 -11.53 -0.60 23.23
C GLU A 157 -10.14 -0.17 23.72
N LYS A 158 -9.74 -0.55 24.94
CA LYS A 158 -8.40 -0.26 25.44
C LYS A 158 -7.33 -0.96 24.61
N VAL A 159 -7.52 -2.23 24.31
CA VAL A 159 -6.57 -3.05 23.53
C VAL A 159 -6.47 -2.55 22.09
N ILE A 160 -7.60 -2.30 21.43
CA ILE A 160 -7.61 -1.80 20.04
C ILE A 160 -7.03 -0.38 20.00
N GLY A 161 -7.35 0.46 20.97
CA GLY A 161 -6.84 1.83 21.06
C GLY A 161 -5.34 1.89 21.30
N SER A 162 -4.80 1.02 22.16
CA SER A 162 -3.35 0.92 22.38
C SER A 162 -2.63 0.35 21.17
N LEU A 163 -3.19 -0.69 20.54
CA LEU A 163 -2.67 -1.23 19.29
C LEU A 163 -2.58 -0.15 18.21
N ASN A 164 -3.65 0.62 18.00
CA ASN A 164 -3.67 1.72 17.03
C ASN A 164 -2.56 2.74 17.32
N LEU A 165 -2.38 3.13 18.59
CA LEU A 165 -1.31 4.04 18.96
C LEU A 165 0.09 3.50 18.58
N VAL A 166 0.34 2.21 18.85
CA VAL A 166 1.61 1.56 18.48
C VAL A 166 1.79 1.55 16.96
N LEU A 167 0.74 1.22 16.20
CA LEU A 167 0.78 1.23 14.74
C LEU A 167 1.05 2.61 14.16
N ILE A 168 0.45 3.67 14.72
CA ILE A 168 0.71 5.06 14.31
C ILE A 168 2.20 5.40 14.53
N VAL A 169 2.75 5.06 15.70
CA VAL A 169 4.17 5.33 16.00
C VAL A 169 5.07 4.54 15.05
N LEU A 170 4.80 3.25 14.84
CA LEU A 170 5.57 2.40 13.92
C LEU A 170 5.50 2.94 12.48
N TYR A 171 4.32 3.34 12.01
CA TYR A 171 4.12 3.93 10.70
C TYR A 171 4.97 5.18 10.51
N LEU A 172 4.98 6.10 11.48
CA LEU A 172 5.80 7.32 11.40
C LEU A 172 7.30 7.00 11.42
N LEU A 173 7.74 6.02 12.21
CA LEU A 173 9.14 5.59 12.27
C LEU A 173 9.64 5.00 10.95
N VAL A 174 8.77 4.33 10.18
CA VAL A 174 9.12 3.76 8.86
C VAL A 174 9.01 4.80 7.76
N MET A 175 7.93 5.59 7.74
CA MET A 175 7.62 6.46 6.61
C MET A 175 8.46 7.73 6.55
N ILE A 176 8.84 8.31 7.70
CA ILE A 176 9.68 9.53 7.69
C ILE A 176 11.06 9.26 7.07
N PRO A 177 11.82 8.22 7.49
CA PRO A 177 13.08 7.87 6.84
C PRO A 177 12.92 7.45 5.38
N ALA A 178 11.86 6.71 5.04
CA ALA A 178 11.58 6.32 3.66
C ALA A 178 11.34 7.54 2.76
N MET A 179 10.62 8.54 3.25
CA MET A 179 10.39 9.80 2.53
C MET A 179 11.69 10.58 2.31
N ILE A 180 12.55 10.67 3.32
CA ILE A 180 13.88 11.31 3.20
C ILE A 180 14.73 10.58 2.17
N SER A 181 14.75 9.24 2.22
CA SER A 181 15.49 8.40 1.27
C SER A 181 14.99 8.58 -0.16
N TYR A 182 13.67 8.64 -0.34
CA TYR A 182 13.05 8.88 -1.65
C TYR A 182 13.40 10.26 -2.22
N GLN A 183 13.38 11.30 -1.39
CA GLN A 183 13.80 12.65 -1.80
C GLN A 183 15.27 12.67 -2.24
N GLN A 184 16.13 11.91 -1.56
CA GLN A 184 17.54 11.79 -1.92
C GLN A 184 17.75 11.07 -3.26
N ILE A 185 16.97 10.02 -3.54
CA ILE A 185 17.05 9.33 -4.83
C ILE A 185 16.61 10.26 -5.97
N ILE A 186 15.52 11.02 -5.80
CA ILE A 186 15.07 12.00 -6.80
C ILE A 186 16.10 13.09 -7.02
N SER A 187 16.72 13.62 -5.96
CA SER A 187 17.72 14.67 -6.11
C SER A 187 18.95 14.17 -6.86
N GLN A 188 19.36 12.91 -6.65
CA GLN A 188 20.41 12.28 -7.45
C GLN A 188 19.99 12.11 -8.91
N MET A 189 18.78 11.62 -9.17
CA MET A 189 18.28 11.46 -10.55
C MET A 189 18.20 12.78 -11.32
N SER A 190 17.84 13.88 -10.64
CA SER A 190 17.82 15.21 -11.24
C SER A 190 19.20 15.78 -11.58
N GLN A 191 20.28 15.23 -11.00
CA GLN A 191 21.65 15.70 -11.20
C GLN A 191 22.46 14.83 -12.17
N MET A 192 21.89 13.73 -12.68
CA MET A 192 22.55 12.91 -13.70
C MET A 192 22.71 13.71 -15.00
N PRO A 193 23.85 13.61 -15.69
CA PRO A 193 24.05 14.24 -17.00
C PRO A 193 22.96 13.81 -17.98
N THR A 194 22.50 14.75 -18.83
CA THR A 194 21.43 14.51 -19.80
C THR A 194 21.72 13.32 -20.72
N GLU A 195 22.99 13.05 -21.06
CA GLU A 195 23.39 11.88 -21.86
C GLU A 195 23.08 10.56 -21.15
N GLU A 196 23.36 10.45 -19.85
CA GLU A 196 23.09 9.24 -19.05
C GLU A 196 21.58 9.02 -18.85
N GLN A 197 20.79 10.10 -18.86
CA GLN A 197 19.33 10.04 -18.86
C GLN A 197 18.75 9.57 -20.21
N MET A 198 19.36 9.96 -21.33
CA MET A 198 18.98 9.46 -22.66
C MET A 198 19.30 7.96 -22.79
N MET A 199 20.47 7.54 -22.30
CA MET A 199 20.91 6.14 -22.29
C MET A 199 20.05 5.20 -21.42
N MET A 200 19.32 5.72 -20.43
CA MET A 200 18.35 4.94 -19.62
C MET A 200 16.91 4.99 -20.15
N SER A 201 16.59 5.96 -21.01
CA SER A 201 15.25 6.15 -21.58
C SER A 201 15.08 5.52 -22.95
N GLU A 202 16.15 5.39 -23.74
CA GLU A 202 16.16 4.72 -25.03
C GLU A 202 16.53 3.25 -24.84
N GLY A 203 15.57 2.36 -25.09
CA GLY A 203 15.90 0.96 -25.35
C GLY A 203 16.59 0.90 -26.71
N GLU A 204 17.80 0.33 -26.71
CA GLU A 204 18.78 0.31 -27.82
C GLU A 204 19.11 1.69 -28.42
N PRO A 205 20.40 2.05 -28.54
CA PRO A 205 20.76 3.28 -29.23
C PRO A 205 20.21 3.21 -30.66
N GLU A 206 19.41 4.20 -31.08
CA GLU A 206 19.08 4.39 -32.49
C GLU A 206 20.39 4.72 -33.22
N MET A 207 21.03 3.65 -33.69
CA MET A 207 22.23 3.71 -34.49
C MET A 207 21.90 4.50 -35.76
N THR A 208 22.60 5.61 -36.00
CA THR A 208 22.35 6.43 -37.21
C THR A 208 22.58 5.58 -38.46
N ASP A 209 21.91 5.89 -39.58
CA ASP A 209 22.04 5.11 -40.83
C ASP A 209 23.52 4.89 -41.24
N GLU A 210 24.40 5.85 -40.93
CA GLU A 210 25.83 5.78 -41.18
C GLU A 210 26.56 4.82 -40.21
N GLN A 211 26.16 4.77 -38.94
CA GLN A 211 26.69 3.82 -37.96
C GLN A 211 26.15 2.39 -38.21
N LEU A 212 24.90 2.26 -38.65
CA LEU A 212 24.30 0.98 -39.04
C LEU A 212 24.99 0.43 -40.29
N ALA A 213 25.28 1.29 -41.27
CA ALA A 213 26.06 0.92 -42.45
C ALA A 213 27.47 0.46 -42.06
N ALA A 214 28.16 1.20 -41.18
CA ALA A 214 29.50 0.82 -40.72
C ALA A 214 29.51 -0.51 -39.93
N TYR A 215 28.49 -0.74 -39.11
CA TYR A 215 28.34 -1.99 -38.35
C TYR A 215 28.01 -3.19 -39.27
N LEU A 216 27.14 -3.00 -40.26
CA LEU A 216 26.83 -4.02 -41.26
C LEU A 216 28.01 -4.32 -42.19
N GLU A 217 28.82 -3.31 -42.54
CA GLU A 217 30.05 -3.48 -43.32
C GLU A 217 31.10 -4.25 -42.51
N GLN A 218 31.21 -3.98 -41.20
CA GLN A 218 32.10 -4.72 -40.31
C GLN A 218 31.68 -6.20 -40.20
N ILE A 219 30.38 -6.47 -39.99
CA ILE A 219 29.85 -7.84 -39.97
C ILE A 219 30.08 -8.55 -41.29
N GLY A 220 29.79 -7.89 -42.42
CA GLY A 220 30.03 -8.48 -43.75
C GLY A 220 31.52 -8.81 -43.98
N SER A 221 32.43 -7.96 -43.50
CA SER A 221 33.87 -8.21 -43.61
C SER A 221 34.38 -9.35 -42.72
N GLU A 222 33.77 -9.55 -41.54
CA GLU A 222 34.09 -10.68 -40.64
C GLU A 222 33.52 -11.98 -41.19
N GLU A 223 32.29 -11.97 -41.71
CA GLU A 223 31.64 -13.15 -42.33
C GLU A 223 32.34 -13.58 -43.63
N ASP A 224 32.78 -12.63 -44.46
CA ASP A 224 33.59 -12.92 -45.66
C ASP A 224 34.99 -13.46 -45.31
N SER A 225 35.56 -13.04 -44.17
CA SER A 225 36.85 -13.55 -43.67
C SER A 225 36.71 -14.97 -43.13
N GLU A 226 35.65 -15.26 -42.37
CA GLU A 226 35.36 -16.60 -41.85
C GLU A 226 35.08 -17.59 -42.99
N LEU A 227 34.30 -17.18 -44.01
CA LEU A 227 34.05 -17.98 -45.21
C LEU A 227 35.32 -18.24 -46.04
N ALA A 228 36.25 -17.28 -46.09
CA ALA A 228 37.52 -17.46 -46.77
C ALA A 228 38.44 -18.42 -46.02
N GLU A 229 38.47 -18.34 -44.68
CA GLU A 229 39.25 -19.24 -43.83
C GLU A 229 38.71 -20.68 -43.90
N ASP A 230 37.38 -20.86 -43.84
CA ASP A 230 36.73 -22.18 -43.98
C ASP A 230 36.94 -22.79 -45.37
N ALA A 231 36.93 -21.97 -46.43
CA ALA A 231 37.22 -22.43 -47.79
C ALA A 231 38.69 -22.85 -47.95
N GLU A 232 39.63 -22.14 -47.31
CA GLU A 232 41.05 -22.52 -47.31
C GLU A 232 41.28 -23.81 -46.51
N LEU A 233 40.59 -23.99 -45.38
CA LEU A 233 40.67 -25.19 -44.55
C LEU A 233 40.09 -26.42 -45.26
N ALA A 234 38.98 -26.27 -45.99
CA ALA A 234 38.40 -27.34 -46.81
C ALA A 234 39.30 -27.76 -47.99
N VAL A 235 40.03 -26.81 -48.60
CA VAL A 235 41.00 -27.12 -49.66
C VAL A 235 42.19 -27.89 -49.08
N VAL A 236 42.71 -27.47 -47.91
CA VAL A 236 43.80 -28.15 -47.21
C VAL A 236 43.40 -29.58 -46.82
N GLU A 237 42.20 -29.77 -46.29
CA GLU A 237 41.69 -31.09 -45.89
C GLU A 237 41.52 -32.03 -47.11
N SER A 238 41.05 -31.52 -48.26
CA SER A 238 40.97 -32.30 -49.50
C SER A 238 42.35 -32.71 -50.05
N SER A 239 43.37 -31.85 -49.89
CA SER A 239 44.73 -32.14 -50.34
C SER A 239 45.44 -33.16 -49.44
N ALA A 240 45.12 -33.17 -48.15
CA ALA A 240 45.64 -34.16 -47.21
C ALA A 240 45.06 -35.55 -47.45
N GLU A 241 43.76 -35.66 -47.79
CA GLU A 241 43.14 -36.94 -48.16
C GLU A 241 43.70 -37.53 -49.47
N GLU A 242 44.07 -36.68 -50.44
CA GLU A 242 44.64 -37.12 -51.71
C GLU A 242 46.10 -37.63 -51.53
N ASP A 243 46.89 -36.97 -50.67
CA ASP A 243 48.23 -37.42 -50.32
C ASP A 243 48.23 -38.70 -49.46
N ASP A 244 47.31 -38.85 -48.50
CA ASP A 244 47.19 -40.08 -47.70
C ASP A 244 46.72 -41.27 -48.55
N ALA A 245 45.86 -41.05 -49.55
CA ALA A 245 45.46 -42.08 -50.51
C ALA A 245 46.63 -42.49 -51.43
N ALA A 246 47.48 -41.55 -51.83
CA ALA A 246 48.69 -41.82 -52.62
C ALA A 246 49.74 -42.60 -51.82
N ILE A 247 49.90 -42.28 -50.52
CA ILE A 247 50.81 -42.99 -49.61
C ILE A 247 50.31 -44.42 -49.35
N ALA A 248 49.01 -44.60 -49.08
CA ALA A 248 48.42 -45.94 -48.88
C ALA A 248 48.51 -46.82 -50.14
N ALA A 249 48.36 -46.24 -51.33
CA ALA A 249 48.55 -46.96 -52.59
C ALA A 249 50.02 -47.34 -52.85
N ALA A 250 50.97 -46.51 -52.42
CA ALA A 250 52.39 -46.81 -52.52
C ALA A 250 52.81 -47.93 -51.55
N GLU A 251 52.34 -47.92 -50.30
CA GLU A 251 52.62 -48.98 -49.32
C GLU A 251 52.07 -50.34 -49.76
N ALA A 252 50.85 -50.39 -50.33
CA ALA A 252 50.26 -51.62 -50.87
C ALA A 252 51.02 -52.23 -52.06
N SER A 253 51.87 -51.44 -52.74
CA SER A 253 52.68 -51.91 -53.88
C SER A 253 54.05 -52.48 -53.48
N ILE A 254 54.46 -52.31 -52.21
CA ILE A 254 55.73 -52.81 -51.68
C ILE A 254 55.57 -54.19 -51.01
N GLU A 255 54.34 -54.59 -50.66
CA GLU A 255 54.02 -55.87 -49.99
C GLU A 255 53.67 -57.04 -50.94
N ASN A 256 53.89 -56.92 -52.26
CA ASN A 256 53.60 -57.99 -53.24
C ASN A 256 54.82 -58.37 -54.09
#